data_AF-A0A1H0A9P3-F1
#
_entry.id   AF-A0A1H0A9P3-F1
#
_cell.length_a   1.000
_cell.length_b   1.000
_cell.length_c   1.000
_cell.angle_alpha   90.00
_cell.angle_beta   90.00
_cell.angle_gamma   90.00
#
_symmetry.space_group_name_H-M   'P 1'
#
loop_
_entity.id
_entity.type
_entity.pdbx_description
1 polymer ?
#
loop_
_entity_poly.entity_id
_entity_poly.type
_entity_poly.pdbx_seq_one_letter_code
_entity_poly.pdbx_strand_id
1 'polypeptide(L)'
;MKRLVVLFLGAETLSLLGNSIAGIALPWLLLTRTGDAAAAGVVTAATGLPMLVAAIAGGVVIDRIGRRRISIGADMASAACVAALPVVDMLFGLDLGWFIVLGIAGAVFDIPGMTARETLLPDVAKATGMSLERLSGLRQAMVGTTLIAGPALGTLVLGWLDSAVALWVTAATSALAALLTWLLPTSLGTTGVAEKQHWTKDLKEAAAVLRGEPVLIALTVLSAASVLVMAPIQMLLLPAHFVAAGGSAGQFGPVIMASALGMIGGNLVYSAVGARLSRRGWLTVSLIASIGAVGWLAALPGYWWLVAASAALGLVSGPIQPLMLVLTSERVPEGARGRVFGVQNAVLLSATPVGVFAGGWLISGFGVHATGTLITVVWAVLAVGMLLLPGARQMEEVRVGADHR
;
A
#
# COMPACT_ATOMS: atom_id res chain seq x y z
N MET A 1 26.20 14.40 9.55
CA MET A 1 25.11 13.65 10.24
C MET A 1 23.74 13.96 9.64
N LYS A 2 23.21 15.20 9.74
CA LYS A 2 21.87 15.55 9.20
C LYS A 2 21.69 15.29 7.70
N ARG A 3 22.72 15.58 6.89
CA ARG A 3 22.67 15.40 5.42
C ARG A 3 22.35 13.96 4.99
N LEU A 4 22.96 12.95 5.62
CA LEU A 4 22.74 11.54 5.25
C LEU A 4 21.31 11.09 5.53
N VAL A 5 20.76 11.50 6.68
CA VAL A 5 19.36 11.20 7.05
C VAL A 5 18.40 11.85 6.05
N VAL A 6 18.64 13.11 5.67
CA VAL A 6 17.82 13.82 4.67
C VAL A 6 17.89 13.15 3.29
N LEU A 7 19.08 12.75 2.84
CA LEU A 7 19.23 12.04 1.56
C LEU A 7 18.47 10.70 1.57
N PHE A 8 18.65 9.90 2.62
CA PHE A 8 18.00 8.60 2.76
C PHE A 8 16.46 8.72 2.82
N LEU A 9 15.95 9.57 3.71
CA LEU A 9 14.50 9.75 3.84
C LEU A 9 13.89 10.43 2.63
N GLY A 10 14.62 11.37 2.01
CA GLY A 10 14.20 12.02 0.77
C GLY A 10 14.07 11.02 -0.37
N ALA A 11 15.03 10.09 -0.52
CA ALA A 11 14.98 9.04 -1.52
C ALA A 11 13.75 8.13 -1.32
N GLU A 12 13.53 7.64 -0.10
CA GLU A 12 12.38 6.80 0.23
C GLU A 12 11.05 7.51 -0.04
N THR A 13 10.94 8.77 0.38
CA THR A 13 9.73 9.59 0.20
C THR A 13 9.43 9.82 -1.28
N LEU A 14 10.44 10.18 -2.07
CA LEU A 14 10.24 10.49 -3.49
C LEU A 14 9.89 9.26 -4.32
N SER A 15 10.52 8.12 -4.06
CA SER A 15 10.15 6.87 -4.74
C SER A 15 8.73 6.45 -4.36
N LEU A 16 8.40 6.46 -3.06
CA LEU A 16 7.07 6.09 -2.59
C LEU A 16 5.99 7.05 -3.11
N LEU A 17 6.29 8.34 -3.20
CA LEU A 17 5.42 9.35 -3.79
C LEU A 17 5.17 9.06 -5.27
N GLY A 18 6.22 8.77 -6.04
CA GLY A 18 6.10 8.40 -7.46
C GLY A 18 5.17 7.20 -7.66
N ASN A 19 5.38 6.15 -6.85
CA ASN A 19 4.56 4.93 -6.88
C ASN A 19 3.11 5.20 -6.48
N SER A 20 2.89 6.07 -5.50
CA SER A 20 1.54 6.47 -5.06
C SER A 20 0.79 7.25 -6.14
N ILE A 21 1.49 8.13 -6.87
CA ILE A 21 0.92 8.86 -8.02
C ILE A 21 0.59 7.88 -9.15
N ALA A 22 1.51 6.98 -9.49
CA ALA A 22 1.33 5.97 -10.54
C ALA A 22 0.16 5.04 -10.25
N GLY A 23 -0.01 4.63 -8.99
CA GLY A 23 -1.09 3.75 -8.55
C GLY A 23 -2.49 4.31 -8.79
N ILE A 24 -2.62 5.62 -8.99
CA ILE A 24 -3.87 6.29 -9.35
C ILE A 24 -3.90 6.70 -10.84
N ALA A 25 -2.78 7.21 -11.35
CA ALA A 25 -2.68 7.67 -12.73
C ALA A 25 -2.80 6.54 -13.76
N LEU A 26 -2.22 5.37 -13.49
CA LEU A 26 -2.21 4.25 -14.44
C LEU A 26 -3.61 3.65 -14.64
N PRO A 27 -4.39 3.31 -13.60
CA PRO A 27 -5.75 2.82 -13.80
C PRO A 27 -6.65 3.85 -14.48
N TRP A 28 -6.52 5.14 -14.14
CA TRP A 28 -7.27 6.22 -14.79
C TRP A 28 -6.92 6.36 -16.27
N LEU A 29 -5.64 6.39 -16.62
CA LEU A 29 -5.18 6.49 -18.00
C LEU A 29 -5.64 5.28 -18.82
N LEU A 30 -5.47 4.08 -18.27
CA LEU A 30 -5.89 2.86 -18.93
C LEU A 30 -7.40 2.87 -19.21
N LEU A 31 -8.20 3.21 -18.20
CA LEU A 31 -9.65 3.28 -18.31
C LEU A 31 -10.12 4.34 -19.31
N THR A 32 -9.50 5.53 -19.33
CA THR A 32 -9.85 6.59 -20.31
C THR A 32 -9.45 6.23 -21.73
N ARG A 33 -8.43 5.37 -21.91
CA ARG A 33 -7.98 4.90 -23.22
C ARG A 33 -8.76 3.72 -23.75
N THR A 34 -9.06 2.72 -22.90
CA THR A 34 -9.72 1.48 -23.33
C THR A 34 -11.22 1.50 -23.12
N GLY A 35 -11.72 2.31 -22.18
CA GLY A 35 -13.11 2.26 -21.71
C GLY A 35 -13.44 0.98 -20.93
N ASP A 36 -12.47 0.11 -20.65
CA ASP A 36 -12.68 -1.21 -20.06
C ASP A 36 -12.02 -1.34 -18.68
N ALA A 37 -12.85 -1.46 -17.65
CA ALA A 37 -12.41 -1.68 -16.28
C ALA A 37 -11.80 -3.07 -16.06
N ALA A 38 -12.19 -4.08 -16.85
CA ALA A 38 -11.59 -5.41 -16.78
C ALA A 38 -10.15 -5.39 -17.27
N ALA A 39 -9.84 -4.65 -18.34
CA ALA A 39 -8.47 -4.42 -18.79
C ALA A 39 -7.59 -3.82 -17.67
N ALA A 40 -8.11 -2.86 -16.91
CA ALA A 40 -7.39 -2.31 -15.76
C ALA A 40 -7.20 -3.33 -14.62
N GLY A 41 -8.22 -4.14 -14.33
CA GLY A 41 -8.10 -5.28 -13.43
C GLY A 41 -7.03 -6.30 -13.87
N VAL A 42 -6.97 -6.62 -15.17
CA VAL A 42 -5.99 -7.54 -15.76
C VAL A 42 -4.58 -6.98 -15.62
N VAL A 43 -4.35 -5.69 -15.90
CA VAL A 43 -3.02 -5.08 -15.72
C VAL A 43 -2.57 -5.19 -14.26
N THR A 44 -3.42 -4.85 -13.29
CA THR A 44 -3.05 -4.96 -11.87
C THR A 44 -2.78 -6.40 -11.44
N ALA A 45 -3.54 -7.38 -11.93
CA ALA A 45 -3.25 -8.80 -11.70
C ALA A 45 -1.91 -9.22 -12.33
N ALA A 46 -1.68 -8.80 -13.58
CA ALA A 46 -0.49 -9.14 -14.35
C ALA A 46 0.79 -8.59 -13.71
N THR A 47 0.74 -7.42 -13.07
CA THR A 47 1.88 -6.86 -12.33
C THR A 47 2.04 -7.46 -10.93
N GLY A 48 0.94 -7.82 -10.26
CA GLY A 48 0.95 -8.37 -8.91
C GLY A 48 1.64 -9.73 -8.73
N LEU A 49 1.53 -10.63 -9.72
CA LEU A 49 2.20 -11.94 -9.65
C LEU A 49 3.74 -11.84 -9.76
N PRO A 50 4.31 -11.15 -10.78
CA PRO A 50 5.75 -10.88 -10.86
C PRO A 50 6.28 -10.16 -9.63
N MET A 51 5.49 -9.28 -9.03
CA MET A 51 5.84 -8.61 -7.78
C MET A 51 6.13 -9.60 -6.65
N LEU A 52 5.28 -10.61 -6.46
CA LEU A 52 5.48 -11.64 -5.43
C LEU A 52 6.77 -12.44 -5.67
N VAL A 53 7.05 -12.78 -6.93
CA VAL A 53 8.28 -13.48 -7.31
C VAL A 53 9.51 -12.60 -7.07
N ALA A 54 9.44 -11.32 -7.45
CA ALA A 54 10.49 -10.33 -7.26
C ALA A 54 10.78 -10.07 -5.78
N ALA A 55 9.77 -10.13 -4.91
CA ALA A 55 9.96 -10.04 -3.46
C ALA A 55 10.85 -11.16 -2.91
N ILE A 56 10.65 -12.39 -3.39
CA ILE A 56 11.42 -13.56 -2.97
C ILE A 56 12.81 -13.55 -3.58
N ALA A 57 12.91 -13.34 -4.89
CA ALA A 57 14.19 -13.36 -5.61
C ALA A 57 15.05 -12.12 -5.30
N GLY A 58 14.42 -10.99 -5.00
CA GLY A 58 15.05 -9.70 -4.76
C GLY A 58 16.08 -9.74 -3.64
N GLY A 59 15.82 -10.46 -2.55
CA GLY A 59 16.77 -10.60 -1.43
C GLY A 59 18.12 -11.15 -1.87
N VAL A 60 18.14 -12.22 -2.69
CA VAL A 60 19.38 -12.83 -3.20
C VAL A 60 20.15 -11.85 -4.10
N VAL A 61 19.43 -11.08 -4.91
CA VAL A 61 20.03 -10.09 -5.82
C VAL A 61 20.60 -8.91 -5.03
N ILE A 62 19.87 -8.43 -4.01
CA ILE A 62 20.30 -7.37 -3.07
C ILE A 62 21.60 -7.78 -2.37
N ASP A 63 21.68 -9.02 -1.89
CA ASP A 63 22.85 -9.53 -1.17
C ASP A 63 24.08 -9.72 -2.08
N ARG A 64 23.90 -9.87 -3.39
CA ARG A 64 25.02 -10.02 -4.35
C ARG A 64 25.52 -8.70 -4.91
N ILE A 65 24.59 -7.81 -5.27
CA ILE A 65 24.90 -6.57 -5.99
C ILE A 65 25.10 -5.40 -5.01
N GLY A 66 24.52 -5.49 -3.82
CA GLY A 66 24.56 -4.48 -2.77
C GLY A 66 23.32 -3.60 -2.76
N ARG A 67 22.82 -3.30 -1.55
CA ARG A 67 21.56 -2.58 -1.30
C ARG A 67 21.49 -1.24 -2.04
N ARG A 68 22.54 -0.43 -1.94
CA ARG A 68 22.61 0.88 -2.60
C ARG A 68 22.48 0.78 -4.12
N ARG A 69 23.15 -0.19 -4.76
CA ARG A 69 23.12 -0.34 -6.22
C ARG A 69 21.77 -0.84 -6.71
N ILE A 70 21.14 -1.79 -6.00
CA ILE A 70 19.81 -2.26 -6.33
C ILE A 70 18.76 -1.16 -6.17
N SER A 71 18.82 -0.37 -5.11
CA SER A 71 17.92 0.77 -4.95
C SER A 71 18.02 1.75 -6.12
N ILE A 72 19.23 2.15 -6.52
CA ILE A 72 19.43 3.08 -7.64
C ILE A 72 18.91 2.46 -8.96
N GLY A 73 19.28 1.21 -9.24
CA GLY A 73 18.87 0.53 -10.47
C GLY A 73 17.37 0.35 -10.56
N ALA A 74 16.72 0.01 -9.45
CA ALA A 74 15.28 -0.12 -9.36
C ALA A 74 14.56 1.21 -9.65
N ASP A 75 14.94 2.28 -8.97
CA ASP A 75 14.32 3.59 -9.13
C ASP A 75 14.53 4.16 -10.55
N MET A 76 15.70 3.91 -11.16
CA MET A 76 15.97 4.29 -12.55
C MET A 76 15.16 3.46 -13.56
N ALA A 77 15.04 2.15 -13.33
CA ALA A 77 14.25 1.28 -14.21
C ALA A 77 12.76 1.61 -14.11
N SER A 78 12.27 1.89 -12.91
CA SER A 78 10.90 2.36 -12.66
C SER A 78 10.64 3.69 -13.37
N ALA A 79 11.54 4.67 -13.21
CA ALA A 79 11.46 5.94 -13.92
C ALA A 79 11.41 5.76 -15.45
N ALA A 80 12.24 4.87 -16.00
CA ALA A 80 12.27 4.57 -17.42
C ALA A 80 10.98 3.90 -17.91
N CYS A 81 10.45 2.91 -17.16
CA CYS A 81 9.21 2.22 -17.52
C CYS A 81 8.02 3.18 -17.52
N VAL A 82 7.93 4.04 -16.51
CA VAL A 82 6.84 5.02 -16.40
C VAL A 82 6.97 6.13 -17.45
N ALA A 83 8.17 6.63 -17.72
CA ALA A 83 8.42 7.61 -18.77
C ALA A 83 8.19 7.05 -20.18
N ALA A 84 8.38 5.74 -20.37
CA ALA A 84 8.13 5.09 -21.65
C ALA A 84 6.66 5.11 -22.05
N LEU A 85 5.71 5.08 -21.09
CA LEU A 85 4.28 5.10 -21.37
C LEU A 85 3.82 6.32 -22.20
N PRO A 86 4.04 7.59 -21.78
CA PRO A 86 3.64 8.74 -22.59
C PRO A 86 4.44 8.84 -23.91
N VAL A 87 5.68 8.34 -23.96
CA VAL A 87 6.47 8.32 -25.20
C VAL A 87 5.89 7.33 -26.21
N VAL A 88 5.57 6.11 -25.77
CA VAL A 88 4.92 5.08 -26.59
C VAL A 88 3.54 5.57 -27.06
N ASP A 89 2.79 6.21 -26.18
CA ASP A 89 1.49 6.80 -26.50
C ASP A 89 1.57 7.79 -27.68
N MET A 90 2.58 8.65 -27.65
CA MET A 90 2.80 9.67 -28.68
C MET A 90 3.26 9.07 -30.02
N LEU A 91 4.03 7.97 -29.99
CA LEU A 91 4.66 7.40 -31.19
C LEU A 91 3.83 6.31 -31.86
N PHE A 92 3.22 5.43 -31.06
CA PHE A 92 2.58 4.19 -31.54
C PHE A 92 1.12 4.07 -31.10
N GLY A 93 0.69 4.90 -30.14
CA GLY A 93 -0.56 4.73 -29.41
C GLY A 93 -0.42 3.68 -28.29
N LEU A 94 -0.98 3.99 -27.12
CA LEU A 94 -1.03 3.03 -26.01
C LEU A 94 -2.14 2.01 -26.22
N ASP A 95 -1.76 0.73 -26.20
CA ASP A 95 -2.67 -0.40 -26.08
C ASP A 95 -2.45 -1.14 -24.74
N LEU A 96 -3.32 -2.10 -24.44
CA LEU A 96 -3.24 -2.91 -23.23
C LEU A 96 -1.90 -3.65 -23.11
N GLY A 97 -1.29 -4.06 -24.23
CA GLY A 97 -0.02 -4.78 -24.25
C GLY A 97 1.11 -3.95 -23.64
N TRP A 98 1.19 -2.66 -23.99
CA TRP A 98 2.18 -1.75 -23.42
C TRP A 98 2.02 -1.54 -21.91
N PHE A 99 0.78 -1.41 -21.43
CA PHE A 99 0.52 -1.32 -19.99
C PHE A 99 0.96 -2.57 -19.23
N ILE A 100 0.72 -3.77 -19.81
CA ILE A 100 1.15 -5.03 -19.21
C ILE A 100 2.68 -5.12 -19.22
N VAL A 101 3.33 -4.91 -20.36
CA VAL A 101 4.79 -5.08 -20.51
C VAL A 101 5.55 -4.09 -19.62
N LEU A 102 5.22 -2.80 -19.70
CA LEU A 102 5.90 -1.76 -18.92
C LEU A 102 5.51 -1.82 -17.44
N GLY A 103 4.26 -2.18 -17.14
CA GLY A 103 3.80 -2.40 -15.77
C GLY A 103 4.53 -3.56 -15.09
N ILE A 104 4.66 -4.71 -15.78
CA ILE A 104 5.41 -5.87 -15.25
C ILE A 104 6.87 -5.51 -15.06
N ALA A 105 7.49 -4.87 -16.07
CA ALA A 105 8.88 -4.45 -15.99
C ALA A 105 9.11 -3.55 -14.77
N GLY A 106 8.33 -2.48 -14.62
CA GLY A 106 8.43 -1.57 -13.46
C GLY A 106 8.24 -2.29 -12.13
N ALA A 107 7.22 -3.15 -12.03
CA ALA A 107 6.88 -3.83 -10.78
C ALA A 107 7.94 -4.86 -10.33
N VAL A 108 8.61 -5.52 -11.28
CA VAL A 108 9.73 -6.44 -11.00
C VAL A 108 10.94 -5.70 -10.44
N PHE A 109 11.19 -4.47 -10.87
CA PHE A 109 12.31 -3.66 -10.38
C PHE A 109 11.99 -2.96 -9.05
N ASP A 110 10.78 -2.45 -8.89
CA ASP A 110 10.37 -1.65 -7.73
C ASP A 110 10.52 -2.39 -6.40
N ILE A 111 10.07 -3.65 -6.32
CA ILE A 111 10.05 -4.39 -5.05
C ILE A 111 11.45 -4.61 -4.48
N PRO A 112 12.42 -5.16 -5.25
CA PRO A 112 13.81 -5.22 -4.79
C PRO A 112 14.36 -3.85 -4.38
N GLY A 113 13.98 -2.78 -5.09
CA GLY A 113 14.36 -1.40 -4.74
C GLY A 113 13.87 -0.98 -3.35
N MET A 114 12.58 -1.19 -3.06
CA MET A 114 12.00 -0.89 -1.75
C MET A 114 12.68 -1.69 -0.63
N THR A 115 12.86 -3.01 -0.82
CA THR A 115 13.53 -3.88 0.16
C THR A 115 14.98 -3.45 0.37
N ALA A 116 15.68 -3.05 -0.69
CA ALA A 116 17.04 -2.54 -0.59
C ALA A 116 17.11 -1.24 0.23
N ARG A 117 16.15 -0.32 0.08
CA ARG A 117 16.06 0.91 0.87
C ARG A 117 15.75 0.64 2.33
N GLU A 118 14.81 -0.25 2.60
CA GLU A 118 14.48 -0.64 3.97
C GLU A 118 15.70 -1.25 4.70
N THR A 119 16.47 -2.08 4.00
CA THR A 119 17.66 -2.72 4.57
C THR A 119 18.87 -1.78 4.71
N LEU A 120 18.86 -0.58 4.11
CA LEU A 120 19.87 0.46 4.34
C LEU A 120 19.67 1.21 5.67
N LEU A 121 18.48 1.13 6.28
CA LEU A 121 18.13 1.84 7.51
C LEU A 121 19.14 1.64 8.66
N PRO A 122 19.59 0.40 8.98
CA PRO A 122 20.55 0.18 10.06
C PRO A 122 21.94 0.75 9.75
N ASP A 123 22.36 0.71 8.48
CA ASP A 123 23.66 1.23 8.06
C ASP A 123 23.69 2.76 8.17
N VAL A 124 22.58 3.42 7.80
CA VAL A 124 22.39 4.88 7.97
C VAL A 124 22.35 5.26 9.45
N ALA A 125 21.66 4.48 10.29
CA ALA A 125 21.62 4.71 11.74
C ALA A 125 23.05 4.68 12.34
N LYS A 126 23.82 3.62 12.03
CA LYS A 126 25.23 3.48 12.44
C LYS A 126 26.10 4.64 11.95
N ALA A 127 26.03 4.96 10.65
CA ALA A 127 26.86 6.00 10.05
C ALA A 127 26.53 7.42 10.53
N THR A 128 25.34 7.62 11.11
CA THR A 128 24.89 8.93 11.62
C THR A 128 24.93 9.05 13.14
N GLY A 129 25.18 7.95 13.85
CA GLY A 129 25.10 7.88 15.32
C GLY A 129 23.66 8.02 15.86
N MET A 130 22.64 7.94 14.98
CA MET A 130 21.24 8.00 15.39
C MET A 130 20.77 6.63 15.85
N SER A 131 19.98 6.56 16.92
CA SER A 131 19.37 5.29 17.32
C SER A 131 18.46 4.76 16.21
N LEU A 132 18.41 3.43 16.07
CA LEU A 132 17.61 2.79 15.04
C LEU A 132 16.11 3.07 15.24
N GLU A 133 15.66 3.16 16.49
CA GLU A 133 14.27 3.46 16.86
C GLU A 133 13.87 4.85 16.39
N ARG A 134 14.74 5.86 16.59
CA ARG A 134 14.46 7.24 16.18
C ARG A 134 14.40 7.36 14.66
N LEU A 135 15.33 6.73 13.95
CA LEU A 135 15.35 6.77 12.49
C LEU A 135 14.18 5.97 11.89
N SER A 136 13.85 4.82 12.46
CA SER A 136 12.69 4.00 12.10
C SER A 136 11.38 4.76 12.30
N GLY A 137 11.20 5.42 13.46
CA GLY A 137 10.01 6.25 13.72
C GLY A 137 9.85 7.39 12.72
N LEU A 138 10.95 8.07 12.37
CA LEU A 138 10.92 9.12 11.35
C LEU A 138 10.60 8.57 9.95
N ARG A 139 11.16 7.41 9.59
CA ARG A 139 10.82 6.72 8.33
C ARG A 139 9.33 6.36 8.30
N GLN A 140 8.79 5.75 9.36
CA GLN A 140 7.38 5.36 9.41
C GLN A 140 6.45 6.56 9.31
N ALA A 141 6.78 7.68 9.96
CA ALA A 141 6.02 8.91 9.81
C ALA A 141 5.99 9.39 8.35
N MET A 142 7.17 9.42 7.68
CA MET A 142 7.27 9.82 6.27
C MET A 142 6.52 8.87 5.33
N VAL A 143 6.68 7.55 5.51
CA VAL A 143 5.98 6.53 4.72
C VAL A 143 4.47 6.66 4.90
N GLY A 144 3.99 6.79 6.14
CA GLY A 144 2.57 6.97 6.44
C GLY A 144 2.01 8.26 5.81
N THR A 145 2.70 9.39 5.97
CA THR A 145 2.30 10.65 5.33
C THR A 145 2.30 10.53 3.80
N THR A 146 3.27 9.84 3.21
CA THR A 146 3.36 9.68 1.75
C THR A 146 2.27 8.77 1.20
N LEU A 147 1.93 7.67 1.89
CA LEU A 147 0.84 6.79 1.49
C LEU A 147 -0.53 7.48 1.60
N ILE A 148 -0.67 8.44 2.51
CA ILE A 148 -1.90 9.23 2.68
C ILE A 148 -1.96 10.37 1.65
N ALA A 149 -0.89 11.17 1.54
CA ALA A 149 -0.85 12.37 0.71
C ALA A 149 -0.52 12.07 -0.76
N GLY A 150 0.17 10.99 -1.06
CA GLY A 150 0.64 10.64 -2.40
C GLY A 150 -0.47 10.42 -3.41
N PRO A 151 -1.47 9.58 -3.14
CA PRO A 151 -2.63 9.41 -4.03
C PRO A 151 -3.40 10.72 -4.24
N ALA A 152 -3.53 11.53 -3.20
CA ALA A 152 -4.12 12.86 -3.23
C ALA A 152 -3.35 13.84 -4.13
N LEU A 153 -2.01 13.85 -4.04
CA LEU A 153 -1.18 14.65 -4.94
C LEU A 153 -1.27 14.13 -6.38
N GLY A 154 -1.30 12.82 -6.58
CA GLY A 154 -1.45 12.19 -7.89
C GLY A 154 -2.74 12.60 -8.58
N THR A 155 -3.86 12.61 -7.86
CA THR A 155 -5.13 13.06 -8.41
C THR A 155 -5.20 14.56 -8.67
N LEU A 156 -4.53 15.40 -7.89
CA LEU A 156 -4.41 16.83 -8.19
C LEU A 156 -3.66 17.06 -9.51
N VAL A 157 -2.55 16.34 -9.72
CA VAL A 157 -1.79 16.41 -10.98
C VAL A 157 -2.66 15.95 -12.15
N LEU A 158 -3.35 14.81 -12.00
CA LEU A 158 -4.29 14.31 -13.02
C LEU A 158 -5.42 15.30 -13.31
N GLY A 159 -5.93 15.97 -12.29
CA GLY A 159 -7.11 16.82 -12.37
C GLY A 159 -6.89 18.20 -12.97
N TRP A 160 -5.70 18.78 -12.77
CA TRP A 160 -5.37 20.11 -13.28
C TRP A 160 -4.54 20.09 -14.57
N LEU A 161 -3.79 19.02 -14.79
CA LEU A 161 -2.94 18.87 -15.96
C LEU A 161 -3.52 17.74 -16.80
N ASP A 162 -2.91 16.56 -16.77
CA ASP A 162 -3.42 15.36 -17.42
C ASP A 162 -2.68 14.10 -16.90
N SER A 163 -3.01 12.94 -17.49
CA SER A 163 -2.35 11.67 -17.20
C SER A 163 -0.89 11.61 -17.64
N ALA A 164 -0.50 12.26 -18.74
CA ALA A 164 0.88 12.22 -19.22
C ALA A 164 1.81 12.96 -18.25
N VAL A 165 1.41 14.13 -17.75
CA VAL A 165 2.14 14.90 -16.76
C VAL A 165 2.25 14.14 -15.45
N ALA A 166 1.19 13.45 -15.00
CA ALA A 166 1.27 12.60 -13.81
C ALA A 166 2.35 11.51 -13.95
N LEU A 167 2.46 10.88 -15.12
CA LEU A 167 3.51 9.89 -15.39
C LEU A 167 4.91 10.51 -15.45
N TRP A 168 5.07 11.69 -16.06
CA TRP A 168 6.34 12.43 -16.05
C TRP A 168 6.77 12.84 -14.64
N VAL A 169 5.82 13.27 -13.80
CA VAL A 169 6.08 13.58 -12.39
C VAL A 169 6.54 12.33 -11.65
N THR A 170 5.85 11.19 -11.81
CA THR A 170 6.28 9.90 -11.23
C THR A 170 7.69 9.52 -11.69
N ALA A 171 8.00 9.64 -12.97
CA ALA A 171 9.31 9.31 -13.50
C ALA A 171 10.39 10.25 -12.91
N ALA A 172 10.10 11.54 -12.81
CA ALA A 172 11.00 12.53 -12.21
C ALA A 172 11.25 12.28 -10.72
N THR A 173 10.21 11.96 -9.93
CA THR A 173 10.39 11.66 -8.50
C THR A 173 11.19 10.38 -8.30
N SER A 174 10.97 9.36 -9.11
CA SER A 174 11.74 8.10 -9.07
C SER A 174 13.19 8.32 -9.49
N ALA A 175 13.45 9.06 -10.57
CA ALA A 175 14.81 9.43 -10.96
C ALA A 175 15.53 10.28 -9.90
N LEU A 176 14.81 11.18 -9.24
CA LEU A 176 15.36 11.98 -8.14
C LEU A 176 15.64 11.12 -6.91
N ALA A 177 14.80 10.11 -6.60
CA ALA A 177 15.08 9.13 -5.55
C ALA A 177 16.37 8.34 -5.84
N ALA A 178 16.56 7.92 -7.09
CA ALA A 178 17.80 7.28 -7.54
C ALA A 178 19.00 8.21 -7.35
N LEU A 179 18.88 9.49 -7.71
CA LEU A 179 19.93 10.49 -7.53
C LEU A 179 20.27 10.71 -6.05
N LEU A 180 19.28 10.85 -5.17
CA LEU A 180 19.50 11.01 -3.73
C LEU A 180 20.18 9.78 -3.13
N THR A 181 19.79 8.58 -3.56
CA THR A 181 20.44 7.32 -3.17
C THR A 181 21.88 7.24 -3.70
N TRP A 182 22.11 7.72 -4.92
CA TRP A 182 23.46 7.81 -5.49
C TRP A 182 24.36 8.80 -4.73
N LEU A 183 23.81 9.84 -4.11
CA LEU A 183 24.58 10.74 -3.25
C LEU A 183 24.91 10.13 -1.87
N LEU A 184 24.36 8.97 -1.51
CA LEU A 184 24.76 8.25 -0.30
C LEU A 184 26.16 7.64 -0.46
N PRO A 185 26.97 7.59 0.61
CA PRO A 185 28.29 6.97 0.60
C PRO A 185 28.25 5.53 0.11
N THR A 186 29.24 5.14 -0.71
CA THR A 186 29.38 3.78 -1.25
C THR A 186 29.68 2.73 -0.18
N SER A 187 30.12 3.15 1.00
CA SER A 187 30.32 2.28 2.16
C SER A 187 29.01 1.82 2.80
N LEU A 188 27.87 2.46 2.51
CA LEU A 188 26.56 2.03 2.99
C LEU A 188 26.00 0.90 2.13
N GLY A 189 25.46 -0.14 2.78
CA GLY A 189 24.90 -1.31 2.09
C GLY A 189 25.95 -2.23 1.48
N THR A 190 27.20 -2.19 1.98
CA THR A 190 28.18 -3.23 1.70
C THR A 190 27.75 -4.52 2.38
N THR A 191 27.76 -5.59 1.62
CA THR A 191 27.24 -6.89 2.04
C THR A 191 28.25 -7.55 2.97
N GLY A 192 27.96 -7.58 4.27
CA GLY A 192 28.45 -8.69 5.10
C GLY A 192 27.81 -9.97 4.58
N VAL A 193 28.56 -11.09 4.55
CA VAL A 193 28.03 -12.39 4.11
C VAL A 193 26.74 -12.65 4.87
N ALA A 194 25.60 -12.54 4.18
CA ALA A 194 24.32 -12.90 4.76
C ALA A 194 24.41 -14.39 5.08
N GLU A 195 24.10 -14.76 6.33
CA GLU A 195 23.81 -16.15 6.66
C GLU A 195 22.81 -16.67 5.62
N LYS A 196 23.04 -17.88 5.10
CA LYS A 196 22.12 -18.55 4.17
C LYS A 196 20.77 -18.69 4.86
N GLN A 197 19.89 -17.69 4.73
CA GLN A 197 18.56 -17.76 5.26
C GLN A 197 17.78 -18.80 4.45
N HIS A 198 17.34 -19.84 5.14
CA HIS A 198 16.43 -20.81 4.56
C HIS A 198 15.03 -20.19 4.55
N TRP A 199 14.70 -19.43 3.50
CA TRP A 199 13.40 -18.77 3.33
C TRP A 199 12.20 -19.71 3.58
N THR A 200 12.33 -20.99 3.22
CA THR A 200 11.32 -22.03 3.51
C THR A 200 11.16 -22.31 4.99
N LYS A 201 12.25 -22.28 5.76
CA LYS A 201 12.24 -22.47 7.21
C LYS A 201 11.63 -21.23 7.88
N ASP A 202 12.00 -20.04 7.43
CA ASP A 202 11.44 -18.78 7.94
C ASP A 202 9.93 -18.65 7.67
N LEU A 203 9.46 -19.05 6.49
CA LEU A 203 8.03 -19.15 6.17
C LEU A 203 7.30 -20.16 7.07
N LYS A 204 7.89 -21.34 7.31
CA LYS A 204 7.30 -22.35 8.18
C LYS A 204 7.22 -21.87 9.62
N GLU A 205 8.26 -21.21 10.13
CA GLU A 205 8.28 -20.66 11.48
C GLU A 205 7.29 -19.50 11.63
N ALA A 206 7.21 -18.58 10.66
CA ALA A 206 6.19 -17.53 10.64
C ALA A 206 4.77 -18.11 10.59
N ALA A 207 4.53 -19.11 9.74
CA ALA A 207 3.23 -19.78 9.64
C ALA A 207 2.88 -20.55 10.93
N ALA A 208 3.86 -21.16 11.60
CA ALA A 208 3.66 -21.83 12.88
C ALA A 208 3.26 -20.83 13.98
N VAL A 209 3.94 -19.68 14.06
CA VAL A 209 3.60 -18.61 15.01
C VAL A 209 2.20 -18.05 14.73
N LEU A 210 1.87 -17.78 13.47
CA LEU A 210 0.53 -17.31 13.10
C LEU A 210 -0.55 -18.33 13.47
N ARG A 211 -0.34 -19.62 13.19
CA ARG A 211 -1.29 -20.68 13.57
C ARG A 211 -1.46 -20.85 15.08
N GLY A 212 -0.43 -20.52 15.86
CA GLY A 212 -0.48 -20.56 17.32
C GLY A 212 -1.23 -19.38 17.96
N GLU A 213 -1.45 -18.29 17.23
CA GLU A 213 -2.05 -17.06 17.73
C GLU A 213 -3.31 -16.67 16.94
N PRO A 214 -4.51 -17.09 17.37
CA PRO A 214 -5.77 -16.82 16.69
C PRO A 214 -6.04 -15.33 16.45
N VAL A 215 -5.57 -14.47 17.36
CA VAL A 215 -5.66 -13.01 17.22
C VAL A 215 -4.87 -12.54 15.99
N LEU A 216 -3.65 -13.04 15.79
CA LEU A 216 -2.81 -12.63 14.66
C LEU A 216 -3.40 -13.08 13.32
N ILE A 217 -3.98 -14.28 13.25
CA ILE A 217 -4.72 -14.73 12.05
C ILE A 217 -5.90 -13.80 11.78
N ALA A 218 -6.72 -13.55 12.79
CA ALA A 218 -7.93 -12.74 12.65
C ALA A 218 -7.58 -11.34 12.15
N LEU A 219 -6.56 -10.72 12.75
CA LEU A 219 -6.01 -9.43 12.34
C LEU A 219 -5.48 -9.45 10.90
N THR A 220 -4.69 -10.47 10.53
CA THR A 220 -4.14 -10.60 9.16
C THR A 220 -5.25 -10.75 8.12
N VAL A 221 -6.23 -11.61 8.39
CA VAL A 221 -7.39 -11.82 7.52
C VAL A 221 -8.21 -10.55 7.38
N LEU A 222 -8.43 -9.82 8.48
CA LEU A 222 -9.16 -8.55 8.44
C LEU A 222 -8.45 -7.50 7.57
N SER A 223 -7.14 -7.34 7.73
CA SER A 223 -6.36 -6.41 6.91
C SER A 223 -6.38 -6.80 5.44
N ALA A 224 -6.20 -8.09 5.13
CA ALA A 224 -6.28 -8.59 3.76
C ALA A 224 -7.67 -8.36 3.15
N ALA A 225 -8.74 -8.65 3.91
CA ALA A 225 -10.12 -8.39 3.51
C ALA A 225 -10.38 -6.90 3.26
N SER A 226 -9.85 -6.03 4.12
CA SER A 226 -9.97 -4.58 3.96
C SER A 226 -9.31 -4.11 2.66
N VAL A 227 -8.08 -4.55 2.41
CA VAL A 227 -7.36 -4.22 1.16
C VAL A 227 -8.10 -4.77 -0.07
N LEU A 228 -8.57 -6.02 -0.01
CA LEU A 228 -9.32 -6.69 -1.08
C LEU A 228 -10.58 -5.91 -1.50
N VAL A 229 -11.25 -5.24 -0.55
CA VAL A 229 -12.48 -4.47 -0.76
C VAL A 229 -12.18 -3.00 -1.10
N MET A 230 -11.23 -2.38 -0.40
CA MET A 230 -10.94 -0.94 -0.57
C MET A 230 -10.20 -0.64 -1.88
N ALA A 231 -9.27 -1.51 -2.28
CA ALA A 231 -8.47 -1.30 -3.49
C ALA A 231 -9.33 -1.16 -4.76
N PRO A 232 -10.29 -2.08 -5.08
CA PRO A 232 -11.13 -1.91 -6.27
C PRO A 232 -12.04 -0.68 -6.20
N ILE A 233 -12.47 -0.24 -5.01
CA ILE A 233 -13.25 1.00 -4.88
C ILE A 233 -12.43 2.20 -5.35
N GLN A 234 -11.21 2.35 -4.85
CA GLN A 234 -10.36 3.51 -5.12
C GLN A 234 -9.73 3.46 -6.52
N MET A 235 -9.29 2.28 -6.97
CA MET A 235 -8.52 2.12 -8.21
C MET A 235 -9.39 1.89 -9.44
N LEU A 236 -10.64 1.43 -9.30
CA LEU A 236 -11.51 1.11 -10.43
C LEU A 236 -12.89 1.73 -10.32
N LEU A 237 -13.62 1.50 -9.23
CA LEU A 237 -15.02 1.88 -9.12
C LEU A 237 -15.20 3.40 -9.21
N LEU A 238 -14.42 4.17 -8.44
CA LEU A 238 -14.46 5.63 -8.48
C LEU A 238 -13.98 6.20 -9.83
N PRO A 239 -12.82 5.78 -10.39
CA PRO A 239 -12.44 6.16 -11.75
C PRO A 239 -13.51 5.83 -12.80
N ALA A 240 -14.07 4.62 -12.78
CA ALA A 240 -15.13 4.18 -13.70
C ALA A 240 -16.38 5.04 -13.59
N HIS A 241 -16.80 5.39 -12.37
CA HIS A 241 -17.92 6.29 -12.14
C HIS A 241 -17.67 7.68 -12.75
N PHE A 242 -16.51 8.29 -12.47
CA PHE A 242 -16.20 9.62 -12.98
C PHE A 242 -16.02 9.65 -14.49
N VAL A 243 -15.32 8.67 -15.07
CA VAL A 243 -15.14 8.57 -16.52
C VAL A 243 -16.49 8.35 -17.22
N ALA A 244 -17.35 7.47 -16.71
CA ALA A 244 -18.68 7.23 -17.28
C ALA A 244 -19.61 8.44 -17.17
N ALA A 245 -19.49 9.24 -16.11
CA ALA A 245 -20.27 10.46 -15.91
C ALA A 245 -19.76 11.66 -16.75
N GLY A 246 -18.70 11.50 -17.55
CA GLY A 246 -18.02 12.60 -18.22
C GLY A 246 -17.32 13.57 -17.25
N GLY A 247 -17.13 13.14 -16.01
CA GLY A 247 -16.44 13.90 -14.97
C GLY A 247 -14.95 14.01 -15.25
N SER A 248 -14.35 15.14 -14.87
CA SER A 248 -12.91 15.34 -15.02
C SER A 248 -12.15 14.67 -13.87
N ALA A 249 -10.88 14.34 -14.10
CA ALA A 249 -9.96 13.93 -13.04
C ALA A 249 -9.90 14.95 -11.87
N GLY A 250 -10.26 16.21 -12.15
CA GLY A 250 -10.36 17.27 -11.15
C GLY A 250 -11.47 17.05 -10.11
N GLN A 251 -12.53 16.31 -10.44
CA GLN A 251 -13.57 15.92 -9.47
C GLN A 251 -13.18 14.67 -8.68
N PHE A 252 -12.42 13.76 -9.30
CA PHE A 252 -11.92 12.57 -8.63
C PHE A 252 -10.93 12.89 -7.50
N GLY A 253 -10.08 13.91 -7.68
CA GLY A 253 -9.05 14.25 -6.72
C GLY A 253 -9.52 14.66 -5.32
N PRO A 254 -10.47 15.59 -5.19
CA PRO A 254 -11.05 15.95 -3.90
C PRO A 254 -11.68 14.76 -3.16
N VAL A 255 -12.24 13.77 -3.86
CA VAL A 255 -12.78 12.55 -3.24
C VAL A 255 -11.67 11.72 -2.60
N ILE A 256 -10.53 11.53 -3.28
CA ILE A 256 -9.38 10.81 -2.72
C ILE A 256 -8.73 11.60 -1.58
N MET A 257 -8.58 12.93 -1.73
CA MET A 257 -8.08 13.81 -0.68
C MET A 257 -8.94 13.76 0.58
N ALA A 258 -10.26 13.72 0.43
CA ALA A 258 -11.19 13.60 1.54
C ALA A 258 -10.96 12.31 2.34
N SER A 259 -10.70 11.18 1.67
CA SER A 259 -10.32 9.93 2.33
C SER A 259 -9.04 10.06 3.14
N ALA A 260 -8.01 10.66 2.55
CA ALA A 260 -6.72 10.90 3.20
C ALA A 260 -6.86 11.79 4.46
N LEU A 261 -7.59 12.91 4.35
CA LEU A 261 -7.87 13.81 5.47
C LEU A 261 -8.73 13.15 6.54
N GLY A 262 -9.73 12.37 6.13
CA GLY A 262 -10.53 11.53 7.02
C GLY A 262 -9.63 10.59 7.82
N MET A 263 -8.72 9.88 7.17
CA MET A 263 -7.79 8.94 7.81
C MET A 263 -6.90 9.61 8.85
N ILE A 264 -6.37 10.80 8.56
CA ILE A 264 -5.62 11.61 9.53
C ILE A 264 -6.52 11.98 10.71
N GLY A 265 -7.73 12.45 10.44
CA GLY A 265 -8.73 12.75 11.48
C GLY A 265 -9.03 11.53 12.36
N GLY A 266 -9.17 10.35 11.76
CA GLY A 266 -9.45 9.09 12.45
C GLY A 266 -8.32 8.69 13.38
N ASN A 267 -7.08 8.83 12.89
CA ASN A 267 -5.87 8.59 13.69
C ASN A 267 -5.77 9.56 14.88
N LEU A 268 -6.10 10.84 14.68
CA LEU A 268 -6.11 11.84 15.74
C LEU A 268 -7.20 11.56 16.79
N VAL A 269 -8.40 11.19 16.34
CA VAL A 269 -9.49 10.77 17.22
C VAL A 269 -9.06 9.56 18.05
N TYR A 270 -8.51 8.53 17.41
CA TYR A 270 -7.98 7.36 18.11
C TYR A 270 -6.85 7.73 19.09
N SER A 271 -5.96 8.64 18.73
CA SER A 271 -4.91 9.09 19.65
C SER A 271 -5.46 9.86 20.86
N ALA A 272 -6.54 10.62 20.69
CA ALA A 272 -7.10 11.47 21.75
C ALA A 272 -8.04 10.70 22.70
N VAL A 273 -8.84 9.78 22.16
CA VAL A 273 -9.86 9.04 22.93
C VAL A 273 -9.70 7.51 22.89
N GLY A 274 -8.60 7.01 22.30
CA GLY A 274 -8.26 5.59 22.19
C GLY A 274 -8.31 4.85 23.52
N ALA A 275 -7.80 5.48 24.58
CA ALA A 275 -7.76 4.93 25.93
C ALA A 275 -9.14 4.88 26.63
N ARG A 276 -10.18 5.53 26.09
CA ARG A 276 -11.52 5.59 26.71
C ARG A 276 -12.40 4.38 26.39
N LEU A 277 -12.06 3.61 25.35
CA LEU A 277 -12.77 2.39 24.96
C LEU A 277 -11.81 1.22 24.98
N SER A 278 -12.33 0.00 25.19
CA SER A 278 -11.50 -1.20 25.02
C SER A 278 -11.08 -1.34 23.55
N ARG A 279 -9.95 -2.02 23.31
CA ARG A 279 -9.43 -2.29 21.96
C ARG A 279 -10.47 -2.97 21.07
N ARG A 280 -11.24 -3.89 21.66
CA ARG A 280 -12.36 -4.57 21.00
C ARG A 280 -13.53 -3.63 20.72
N GLY A 281 -13.84 -2.71 21.64
CA GLY A 281 -14.83 -1.66 21.44
C GLY A 281 -14.48 -0.79 20.23
N TRP A 282 -13.23 -0.31 20.16
CA TRP A 282 -12.72 0.45 19.01
C TRP A 282 -12.81 -0.32 17.71
N LEU A 283 -12.36 -1.58 17.70
CA LEU A 283 -12.44 -2.42 16.51
C LEU A 283 -13.89 -2.62 16.07
N THR A 284 -14.80 -2.87 17.00
CA THR A 284 -16.22 -3.11 16.69
C THR A 284 -16.88 -1.86 16.11
N VAL A 285 -16.69 -0.71 16.75
CA VAL A 285 -17.20 0.57 16.25
C VAL A 285 -16.63 0.88 14.87
N SER A 286 -15.33 0.68 14.67
CA SER A 286 -14.68 0.93 13.38
C SER A 286 -15.19 -0.01 12.29
N LEU A 287 -15.36 -1.31 12.58
CA LEU A 287 -15.88 -2.26 11.61
C LEU A 287 -17.33 -1.94 11.22
N ILE A 288 -18.21 -1.70 12.20
CA ILE A 288 -19.62 -1.36 11.91
C ILE A 288 -19.73 -0.05 11.13
N ALA A 289 -19.01 0.99 11.56
CA ALA A 289 -19.02 2.27 10.86
C ALA A 289 -18.43 2.13 9.44
N SER A 290 -17.48 1.23 9.22
CA SER A 290 -16.87 1.04 7.90
C SER A 290 -17.85 0.39 6.92
N ILE A 291 -18.74 -0.50 7.38
CA ILE A 291 -19.79 -1.07 6.54
C ILE A 291 -20.70 0.05 6.00
N GLY A 292 -21.12 0.96 6.89
CA GLY A 292 -21.94 2.12 6.53
C GLY A 292 -21.20 3.06 5.57
N ALA A 293 -19.93 3.37 5.83
CA ALA A 293 -19.14 4.25 4.98
C ALA A 293 -18.87 3.66 3.59
N VAL A 294 -18.56 2.37 3.51
CA VAL A 294 -18.38 1.64 2.23
C VAL A 294 -19.69 1.62 1.45
N GLY A 295 -20.81 1.29 2.10
CA GLY A 295 -22.13 1.29 1.45
C GLY A 295 -22.55 2.67 0.96
N TRP A 296 -22.29 3.71 1.74
CA TRP A 296 -22.57 5.09 1.35
C TRP A 296 -21.73 5.52 0.14
N LEU A 297 -20.43 5.19 0.13
CA LEU A 297 -19.55 5.48 -0.99
C LEU A 297 -19.94 4.69 -2.26
N ALA A 298 -20.25 3.40 -2.09
CA ALA A 298 -20.67 2.50 -3.16
C ALA A 298 -22.04 2.83 -3.76
N ALA A 299 -22.89 3.54 -3.02
CA ALA A 299 -24.15 4.08 -3.54
C ALA A 299 -23.93 5.17 -4.59
N LEU A 300 -22.71 5.69 -4.72
CA LEU A 300 -22.32 6.75 -5.66
C LEU A 300 -23.27 7.96 -5.60
N PRO A 301 -23.43 8.58 -4.41
CA PRO A 301 -24.32 9.71 -4.22
C PRO A 301 -23.78 10.95 -4.96
N GLY A 302 -24.56 12.02 -4.98
CA GLY A 302 -24.13 13.29 -5.60
C GLY A 302 -22.76 13.76 -5.10
N TYR A 303 -22.04 14.50 -5.93
CA TYR A 303 -20.61 14.81 -5.76
C TYR A 303 -20.17 15.19 -4.33
N TRP A 304 -20.81 16.17 -3.69
CA TRP A 304 -20.43 16.59 -2.33
C TRP A 304 -20.68 15.51 -1.28
N TRP A 305 -21.69 14.67 -1.48
CA TRP A 305 -21.94 13.50 -0.64
C TRP A 305 -20.93 12.39 -0.89
N LEU A 306 -20.43 12.25 -2.11
CA LEU A 306 -19.35 11.31 -2.43
C LEU A 306 -18.04 11.72 -1.72
N VAL A 307 -17.73 13.02 -1.70
CA VAL A 307 -16.61 13.59 -0.92
C VAL A 307 -16.79 13.30 0.57
N ALA A 308 -17.99 13.54 1.12
CA ALA A 308 -18.30 13.27 2.53
C ALA A 308 -18.22 11.77 2.88
N ALA A 309 -18.74 10.89 2.01
CA ALA A 309 -18.66 9.44 2.18
C ALA A 309 -17.21 8.95 2.18
N SER A 310 -16.38 9.52 1.31
CA SER A 310 -14.95 9.20 1.24
C SER A 310 -14.20 9.67 2.50
N ALA A 311 -14.50 10.87 3.01
CA ALA A 311 -13.98 11.35 4.29
C ALA A 311 -14.41 10.45 5.46
N ALA A 312 -15.68 10.03 5.49
CA ALA A 312 -16.18 9.11 6.51
C ALA A 312 -15.47 7.75 6.45
N LEU A 313 -15.24 7.22 5.24
CA LEU A 313 -14.49 5.98 5.04
C LEU A 313 -13.05 6.11 5.56
N GLY A 314 -12.38 7.23 5.26
CA GLY A 314 -11.06 7.55 5.79
C GLY A 314 -11.05 7.60 7.32
N LEU A 315 -11.98 8.37 7.90
CA LEU A 315 -12.12 8.56 9.35
C LEU A 315 -12.24 7.25 10.11
N VAL A 316 -13.00 6.31 9.55
CA VAL A 316 -13.27 5.02 10.20
C VAL A 316 -12.15 4.00 9.94
N SER A 317 -11.47 4.08 8.80
CA SER A 317 -10.38 3.15 8.46
C SER A 317 -9.04 3.50 9.12
N GLY A 318 -8.81 4.77 9.43
CA GLY A 318 -7.55 5.26 10.03
C GLY A 318 -7.08 4.44 11.25
N PRO A 319 -7.90 4.26 12.31
CA PRO A 319 -7.50 3.58 13.54
C PRO A 319 -7.06 2.11 13.37
N ILE A 320 -7.45 1.44 12.28
CA ILE A 320 -7.23 0.01 12.07
C ILE A 320 -5.73 -0.30 11.97
N GLN A 321 -4.98 0.45 11.16
CA GLN A 321 -3.54 0.20 10.91
C GLN A 321 -2.65 0.36 12.16
N PRO A 322 -2.77 1.45 12.95
CA PRO A 322 -2.01 1.59 14.19
C PRO A 322 -2.36 0.51 15.22
N LEU A 323 -3.65 0.17 15.35
CA LEU A 323 -4.11 -0.89 16.26
C LEU A 323 -3.49 -2.25 15.90
N MET A 324 -3.46 -2.56 14.60
CA MET A 324 -2.82 -3.76 14.05
C MET A 324 -1.33 -3.84 14.39
N LEU A 325 -0.60 -2.74 14.21
CA LEU A 325 0.82 -2.66 14.50
C LEU A 325 1.11 -2.93 15.99
N VAL A 326 0.32 -2.32 16.88
CA VAL A 326 0.44 -2.51 18.33
C VAL A 326 0.13 -3.96 18.73
N LEU A 327 -1.01 -4.50 18.31
CA LEU A 327 -1.42 -5.86 18.67
C LEU A 327 -0.46 -6.92 18.16
N THR A 328 0.09 -6.73 16.96
CA THR A 328 1.09 -7.64 16.40
C THR A 328 2.41 -7.54 17.15
N SER A 329 2.85 -6.32 17.50
CA SER A 329 4.11 -6.10 18.21
C SER A 329 4.09 -6.67 19.64
N GLU A 330 2.94 -6.60 20.33
CA GLU A 330 2.78 -7.13 21.68
C GLU A 330 2.70 -8.66 21.74
N ARG A 331 2.15 -9.32 20.71
CA ARG A 331 1.93 -10.77 20.71
C ARG A 331 3.02 -11.58 20.03
N VAL A 332 3.82 -10.96 19.17
CA VAL A 332 4.89 -11.65 18.45
C VAL A 332 6.22 -11.50 19.21
N PRO A 333 6.91 -12.62 19.54
CA PRO A 333 8.24 -12.60 20.13
C PRO A 333 9.23 -11.80 19.30
N GLU A 334 10.13 -11.06 19.94
CA GLU A 334 11.04 -10.11 19.26
C GLU A 334 11.83 -10.75 18.11
N GLY A 335 12.34 -11.98 18.31
CA GLY A 335 13.09 -12.73 17.30
C GLY A 335 12.27 -13.25 16.11
N ALA A 336 10.93 -13.23 16.20
CA ALA A 336 10.03 -13.70 15.14
C ALA A 336 9.26 -12.56 14.45
N ARG A 337 9.29 -11.33 14.99
CA ARG A 337 8.52 -10.16 14.47
C ARG A 337 8.73 -9.93 12.98
N GLY A 338 9.98 -9.84 12.53
CA GLY A 338 10.28 -9.57 11.11
C GLY A 338 9.70 -10.63 10.16
N ARG A 339 9.70 -11.90 10.58
CA ARG A 339 9.17 -13.02 9.79
C ARG A 339 7.65 -13.02 9.74
N VAL A 340 6.99 -12.75 10.87
CA VAL A 340 5.53 -12.60 10.93
C VAL A 340 5.06 -11.41 10.11
N PHE A 341 5.68 -10.24 10.28
CA PHE A 341 5.37 -9.05 9.48
C PHE A 341 5.62 -9.27 7.99
N GLY A 342 6.68 -10.00 7.61
CA GLY A 342 6.95 -10.38 6.23
C GLY A 342 5.82 -11.19 5.60
N VAL A 343 5.31 -12.22 6.30
CA VAL A 343 4.16 -13.01 5.82
C VAL A 343 2.90 -12.17 5.75
N GLN A 344 2.60 -11.36 6.78
CA GLN A 344 1.44 -10.48 6.76
C GLN A 344 1.50 -9.51 5.58
N ASN A 345 2.64 -8.84 5.36
CA ASN A 345 2.81 -7.91 4.27
C ASN A 345 2.68 -8.60 2.90
N ALA A 346 3.19 -9.83 2.74
CA ALA A 346 2.99 -10.60 1.52
C ALA A 346 1.50 -10.92 1.25
N VAL A 347 0.73 -11.26 2.29
CA VAL A 347 -0.72 -11.46 2.18
C VAL A 347 -1.43 -10.16 1.76
N LEU A 348 -1.08 -9.03 2.39
CA LEU A 348 -1.65 -7.72 2.08
C LEU A 348 -1.32 -7.28 0.64
N LEU A 349 -0.07 -7.42 0.22
CA LEU A 349 0.38 -7.09 -1.13
C LEU A 349 -0.32 -7.95 -2.19
N SER A 350 -0.66 -9.21 -1.87
CA SER A 350 -1.39 -10.10 -2.77
C SER A 350 -2.89 -9.78 -2.83
N ALA A 351 -3.47 -9.18 -1.78
CA ALA A 351 -4.89 -8.85 -1.75
C ALA A 351 -5.27 -7.76 -2.76
N THR A 352 -4.40 -6.76 -2.99
CA THR A 352 -4.66 -5.67 -3.95
C THR A 352 -4.88 -6.18 -5.37
N PRO A 353 -3.95 -6.93 -6.00
CA PRO A 353 -4.15 -7.46 -7.35
C PRO A 353 -5.40 -8.32 -7.50
N VAL A 354 -5.69 -9.18 -6.50
CA VAL A 354 -6.87 -10.04 -6.51
C VAL A 354 -8.16 -9.21 -6.44
N GLY A 355 -8.21 -8.23 -5.54
CA GLY A 355 -9.38 -7.38 -5.33
C GLY A 355 -9.65 -6.49 -6.55
N VAL A 356 -8.61 -5.88 -7.10
CA VAL A 356 -8.70 -5.02 -8.30
C VAL A 356 -9.09 -5.84 -9.53
N PHE A 357 -8.53 -7.03 -9.72
CA PHE A 357 -8.94 -7.93 -10.80
C PHE A 357 -10.42 -8.34 -10.70
N ALA A 358 -10.84 -8.81 -9.53
CA ALA A 358 -12.23 -9.17 -9.29
C ALA A 358 -13.16 -7.96 -9.49
N GLY A 359 -12.78 -6.78 -8.98
CA GLY A 359 -13.52 -5.54 -9.17
C GLY A 359 -13.65 -5.14 -10.63
N GLY A 360 -12.58 -5.24 -11.42
CA GLY A 360 -12.60 -4.92 -12.86
C GLY A 360 -13.54 -5.84 -13.63
N TRP A 361 -13.47 -7.15 -13.36
CA TRP A 361 -14.36 -8.13 -13.98
C TRP A 361 -15.84 -7.90 -13.61
N LEU A 362 -16.10 -7.61 -12.33
CA LEU A 362 -17.44 -7.29 -11.85
C LEU A 362 -17.99 -6.00 -12.47
N ILE A 363 -17.17 -4.95 -12.59
CA ILE A 363 -17.57 -3.67 -13.22
C ILE A 363 -17.93 -3.89 -14.69
N SER A 364 -17.11 -4.63 -15.45
CA SER A 364 -17.39 -4.87 -16.87
C SER A 364 -18.61 -5.79 -17.09
N GLY A 365 -18.88 -6.73 -16.18
CA GLY A 365 -20.01 -7.66 -16.29
C GLY A 365 -21.35 -7.15 -15.73
N PHE A 366 -21.33 -6.49 -14.57
CA PHE A 366 -22.53 -6.09 -13.83
C PHE A 366 -22.70 -4.57 -13.71
N GLY A 367 -21.71 -3.79 -14.14
CA GLY A 367 -21.70 -2.34 -14.00
C GLY A 367 -21.24 -1.84 -12.63
N VAL A 368 -21.01 -0.53 -12.55
CA VAL A 368 -20.39 0.14 -11.39
C VAL A 368 -21.27 0.03 -10.13
N HIS A 369 -22.58 0.26 -10.25
CA HIS A 369 -23.51 0.25 -9.11
C HIS A 369 -23.68 -1.14 -8.49
N ALA A 370 -23.93 -2.18 -9.30
CA ALA A 370 -24.07 -3.56 -8.81
C ALA A 370 -22.77 -4.09 -8.21
N THR A 371 -21.62 -3.68 -8.75
CA THR A 371 -20.32 -4.02 -8.18
C THR A 371 -20.13 -3.35 -6.81
N GLY A 372 -20.48 -2.07 -6.67
CA GLY A 372 -20.41 -1.37 -5.40
C GLY A 372 -21.27 -2.02 -4.30
N THR A 373 -22.49 -2.42 -4.62
CA THR A 373 -23.36 -3.11 -3.67
C THR A 373 -22.80 -4.49 -3.28
N LEU A 374 -22.28 -5.25 -4.24
CA LEU A 374 -21.64 -6.54 -3.95
C LEU A 374 -20.41 -6.39 -3.06
N ILE A 375 -19.53 -5.42 -3.34
CA ILE A 375 -18.35 -5.11 -2.51
C ILE A 375 -18.78 -4.75 -1.08
N THR A 376 -19.86 -3.97 -0.93
CA THR A 376 -20.42 -3.62 0.39
C THR A 376 -20.93 -4.84 1.15
N VAL A 377 -21.67 -5.73 0.47
CA VAL A 377 -22.19 -6.97 1.07
C VAL A 377 -21.04 -7.90 1.49
N VAL A 378 -20.04 -8.08 0.62
CA VAL A 378 -18.85 -8.87 0.93
C VAL A 378 -18.12 -8.29 2.14
N TRP A 379 -17.93 -6.97 2.19
CA TRP A 379 -17.31 -6.32 3.35
C TRP A 379 -18.13 -6.49 4.63
N ALA A 380 -19.46 -6.36 4.55
CA ALA A 380 -20.34 -6.58 5.71
C ALA A 380 -20.22 -8.01 6.25
N VAL A 381 -20.22 -9.02 5.36
CA VAL A 381 -20.05 -10.43 5.75
C VAL A 381 -18.69 -10.65 6.41
N LEU A 382 -17.62 -10.10 5.85
CA LEU A 382 -16.26 -10.26 6.39
C LEU A 382 -16.09 -9.53 7.72
N ALA A 383 -16.59 -8.30 7.84
CA ALA A 383 -16.54 -7.51 9.06
C ALA A 383 -17.36 -8.14 10.19
N VAL A 384 -18.58 -8.61 9.91
CA VAL A 384 -19.41 -9.33 10.89
C VAL A 384 -18.78 -10.68 11.25
N GLY A 385 -18.32 -11.45 10.26
CA GLY A 385 -17.62 -12.71 10.48
C GLY A 385 -16.42 -12.55 11.40
N MET A 386 -15.63 -11.48 11.21
CA MET A 386 -14.49 -11.15 12.06
C MET A 386 -14.90 -10.87 13.52
N LEU A 387 -16.02 -10.17 13.75
CA LEU A 387 -16.53 -9.92 15.10
C LEU A 387 -17.02 -11.20 15.80
N LEU A 388 -17.41 -12.20 15.03
CA LEU A 388 -17.83 -13.51 15.54
C LEU A 388 -16.65 -14.45 15.83
N LEU A 389 -15.46 -14.19 15.27
CA LEU A 389 -14.29 -15.05 15.48
C LEU A 389 -13.80 -15.03 16.94
N PRO A 390 -13.32 -16.17 17.47
CA PRO A 390 -12.77 -16.27 18.83
C PRO A 390 -11.62 -15.29 19.09
N GLY A 391 -10.79 -15.03 18.06
CA GLY A 391 -9.68 -14.08 18.15
C GLY A 391 -10.12 -12.65 18.49
N ALA A 392 -11.31 -12.21 18.07
CA ALA A 392 -11.84 -10.91 18.45
C ALA A 392 -12.22 -10.82 19.92
N ARG A 393 -12.59 -11.96 20.54
CA ARG A 393 -12.89 -12.04 21.99
C ARG A 393 -11.60 -12.05 22.82
N GLN A 394 -10.55 -12.68 22.31
CA GLN A 394 -9.24 -12.80 22.98
C GLN A 394 -8.36 -11.54 22.90
N MET A 395 -8.78 -10.49 22.17
CA MET A 395 -8.00 -9.25 22.05
C MET A 395 -7.83 -8.50 23.38
N GLU A 396 -8.75 -8.71 24.33
CA GLU A 396 -8.71 -8.13 25.68
C GLU A 396 -7.91 -8.98 26.68
N GLU A 397 -7.73 -10.28 26.38
CA GLU A 397 -6.86 -11.16 27.16
C GLU A 397 -5.40 -10.89 26.78
N VAL A 398 -4.82 -9.86 27.39
CA VAL A 398 -3.37 -9.78 27.54
C VAL A 398 -3.00 -10.88 28.52
N ARG A 399 -2.29 -11.92 28.06
CA ARG A 399 -1.59 -12.85 28.96
C ARG A 399 -0.48 -12.06 29.66
N VAL A 400 -0.83 -11.41 30.76
CA VAL A 400 0.14 -11.01 31.78
C VAL A 400 0.60 -12.30 32.46
N GLY A 401 1.77 -12.80 32.07
CA GLY A 401 2.42 -13.94 32.72
C GLY A 401 2.47 -15.22 31.88
N ALA A 402 3.59 -15.41 31.18
CA ALA A 402 4.20 -16.72 31.08
C ALA A 402 5.62 -16.59 31.64
N ASP A 403 5.85 -17.31 32.73
CA ASP A 403 7.03 -17.28 33.59
C ASP A 403 8.37 -17.13 32.85
N HIS A 404 9.15 -16.15 33.30
CA HIS A 404 10.60 -16.38 33.44
C HIS A 404 10.80 -17.24 34.68
N ARG A 405 10.80 -18.56 34.50
CA ARG A 405 11.44 -19.52 35.40
C ARG A 405 12.24 -20.51 34.60
#